data_AF-A0A7V9GKP3-F1
#
_entry.id   AF-A0A7V9GKP3-F1
#
_cell.length_a   1.000
_cell.length_b   1.000
_cell.length_c   1.000
_cell.angle_alpha   90.00
_cell.angle_beta   90.00
_cell.angle_gamma   90.00
#
_symmetry.space_group_name_H-M   'P 1'
#
loop_
_entity.id
_entity.type
_entity.pdbx_description
1 polymer ?
#
loop_
_entity_poly.entity_id
_entity_poly.type
_entity_poly.pdbx_seq_one_letter_code
_entity_poly.pdbx_strand_id
1 'polypeptide(L)'
;MANFSFFRWFKNVSIAKKLYSVVGVMAVLIAVELGTLYFAVNTLSSVRAFVGAEGLWSKSQKDAVYYLQQYSQTYNEEDLQAFYHFMKVPLGYHKTLLELKKTNLDLVVARQGLLEGRSHPDDIDGMIKLFRRFKDNSYIHESINIWAAADSTVAELIPIAEKLHAEINLPAGQAGLPTGQAGSSSPSQSKLDEIIQEIEPINQKLTLLEDDFSYTLGEGARWLENTILALLLAIALTVEFSGLILTYFVVRGITKGLKEIMSASKSIAKRDFSVKAQVFSNDEIGVLANSFNDMTAELSNSIQKQIQSSQDLESKTKFIQENEKRIVGIMDALIKTTQLDFSEKLIVSDKGDELDAIAV
;
A
#
# COMPACT_ATOMS: atom_id res chain seq x y z
N MET A 1 -29.29 4.68 -13.69
CA MET A 1 -27.97 4.85 -13.07
C MET A 1 -27.01 5.36 -14.14
N ALA A 2 -26.48 6.57 -13.98
CA ALA A 2 -25.58 7.16 -14.96
C ALA A 2 -24.27 6.37 -15.03
N ASN A 3 -23.84 6.00 -16.24
CA ASN A 3 -22.55 5.36 -16.50
C ASN A 3 -21.41 6.33 -16.12
N PHE A 4 -20.98 6.29 -14.85
CA PHE A 4 -19.82 7.04 -14.38
C PHE A 4 -18.55 6.41 -14.97
N SER A 5 -18.14 6.88 -16.13
CA SER A 5 -16.84 6.52 -16.70
C SER A 5 -15.77 7.38 -16.03
N PHE A 6 -15.06 6.80 -15.06
CA PHE A 6 -13.93 7.42 -14.35
C PHE A 6 -12.97 8.13 -15.31
N PHE A 7 -12.67 7.51 -16.45
CA PHE A 7 -11.82 8.08 -17.50
C PHE A 7 -12.36 9.37 -18.12
N ARG A 8 -13.68 9.46 -18.39
CA ARG A 8 -14.29 10.68 -18.93
C ARG A 8 -14.34 11.80 -17.91
N TRP A 9 -14.64 11.48 -16.65
CA TRP A 9 -14.61 12.45 -15.56
C TRP A 9 -13.19 12.99 -15.36
N PHE A 10 -12.20 12.10 -15.23
CA PHE A 10 -10.81 12.46 -15.01
C PHE A 10 -10.23 13.34 -16.12
N LYS A 11 -10.62 13.09 -17.38
CA LYS A 11 -10.16 13.90 -18.53
C LYS A 11 -10.50 15.39 -18.40
N ASN A 12 -11.63 15.73 -17.79
CA ASN A 12 -12.14 17.10 -17.69
C ASN A 12 -11.71 17.83 -16.41
N VAL A 13 -10.96 17.17 -15.54
CA VAL A 13 -10.40 17.78 -14.32
C VAL A 13 -9.18 18.65 -14.69
N SER A 14 -8.99 19.76 -13.96
CA SER A 14 -7.81 20.63 -14.09
C SER A 14 -6.50 19.83 -13.96
N ILE A 15 -5.47 20.20 -14.73
CA ILE A 15 -4.15 19.55 -14.73
C ILE A 15 -3.54 19.52 -13.33
N ALA A 16 -3.64 20.63 -12.58
CA ALA A 16 -3.13 20.70 -11.21
C ALA A 16 -3.78 19.63 -10.31
N LYS A 17 -5.11 19.51 -10.33
CA LYS A 17 -5.83 18.46 -9.57
C LYS A 17 -5.49 17.05 -10.04
N LYS A 18 -5.26 16.84 -11.35
CA LYS A 18 -4.78 15.53 -11.86
C LYS A 18 -3.42 15.18 -11.23
N LEU A 19 -2.46 16.10 -11.25
CA LEU A 19 -1.14 15.90 -10.64
C LEU A 19 -1.24 15.65 -9.13
N TYR A 20 -1.99 16.47 -8.38
CA TYR A 20 -2.19 16.24 -6.95
C TYR A 20 -2.91 14.92 -6.66
N SER A 21 -3.85 14.49 -7.51
CA SER A 21 -4.50 13.19 -7.36
C SER A 21 -3.53 12.03 -7.59
N VAL A 22 -2.58 12.14 -8.54
CA VAL A 22 -1.53 11.13 -8.74
C VAL A 22 -0.68 11.02 -7.49
N VAL A 23 -0.14 12.14 -7.00
CA VAL A 23 0.70 12.18 -5.81
C VAL A 23 -0.05 11.67 -4.58
N GLY A 24 -1.32 12.06 -4.40
CA GLY A 24 -2.16 11.61 -3.30
C GLY A 24 -2.44 10.10 -3.34
N VAL A 25 -2.76 9.55 -4.50
CA VAL A 25 -2.96 8.09 -4.66
C VAL A 25 -1.66 7.34 -4.38
N MET A 26 -0.52 7.80 -4.91
CA MET A 26 0.77 7.19 -4.64
C MET A 26 1.13 7.24 -3.15
N ALA A 27 0.91 8.37 -2.48
CA ALA A 27 1.17 8.51 -1.05
C ALA A 27 0.30 7.56 -0.21
N VAL A 28 -0.97 7.39 -0.57
CA VAL A 28 -1.86 6.42 0.11
C VAL A 28 -1.39 4.99 -0.11
N LEU A 29 -1.03 4.64 -1.35
CA LEU A 29 -0.53 3.30 -1.68
C LEU A 29 0.77 2.98 -0.93
N ILE A 30 1.72 3.92 -0.87
CA ILE A 30 2.95 3.79 -0.10
C ILE A 30 2.65 3.66 1.40
N ALA A 31 1.70 4.43 1.94
CA ALA A 31 1.32 4.31 3.35
C ALA A 31 0.71 2.92 3.67
N VAL A 32 -0.09 2.37 2.76
CA VAL A 32 -0.63 1.00 2.87
C VAL A 32 0.50 -0.04 2.80
N GLU A 33 1.46 0.14 1.89
CA GLU A 33 2.63 -0.73 1.77
C GLU A 33 3.47 -0.73 3.05
N LEU A 34 3.80 0.46 3.58
CA LEU A 34 4.54 0.60 4.84
C LEU A 34 3.76 0.01 6.03
N GLY A 35 2.45 0.21 6.08
CA GLY A 35 1.60 -0.40 7.10
C GLY A 35 1.58 -1.93 7.02
N THR A 36 1.57 -2.48 5.82
CA THR A 36 1.65 -3.93 5.57
C THR A 36 3.00 -4.49 5.98
N LEU A 37 4.09 -3.78 5.65
CA LEU A 37 5.45 -4.15 6.07
C LEU A 37 5.58 -4.14 7.60
N TYR A 38 5.09 -3.09 8.26
CA TYR A 38 5.08 -3.01 9.72
C TYR A 38 4.31 -4.17 10.35
N PHE A 39 3.12 -4.47 9.83
CA PHE A 39 2.32 -5.61 10.27
C PHE A 39 3.05 -6.95 10.08
N ALA A 40 3.69 -7.14 8.94
CA ALA A 40 4.46 -8.32 8.60
C ALA A 40 5.63 -8.56 9.57
N VAL A 41 6.47 -7.54 9.77
CA VAL A 41 7.63 -7.60 10.67
C VAL A 41 7.20 -7.93 12.10
N ASN A 42 6.16 -7.28 12.61
CA ASN A 42 5.66 -7.56 13.95
C ASN A 42 5.12 -8.99 14.10
N THR A 43 4.43 -9.50 13.07
CA THR A 43 3.88 -10.87 13.10
C THR A 43 5.00 -11.90 13.09
N LEU A 44 6.02 -11.73 12.23
CA LEU A 44 7.20 -12.59 12.18
C LEU A 44 8.02 -12.55 13.47
N SER A 45 8.18 -11.37 14.07
CA SER A 45 8.83 -11.23 15.38
C SER A 45 8.08 -12.00 16.46
N SER A 46 6.75 -11.96 16.44
CA SER A 46 5.91 -12.68 17.41
C SER A 46 6.05 -14.20 17.26
N VAL A 47 6.14 -14.71 16.03
CA VAL A 47 6.40 -16.15 15.79
C VAL A 47 7.77 -16.56 16.31
N ARG A 48 8.81 -15.76 16.07
CA ARG A 48 10.16 -16.01 16.59
C ARG A 48 10.19 -16.01 18.12
N ALA A 49 9.44 -15.11 18.76
CA ALA A 49 9.33 -15.07 20.21
C ALA A 49 8.73 -16.36 20.79
N PHE A 50 7.77 -17.00 20.10
CA PHE A 50 7.25 -18.31 20.52
C PHE A 50 8.28 -19.44 20.41
N VAL A 51 9.13 -19.42 19.38
CA VAL A 51 10.26 -20.37 19.30
C VAL A 51 11.23 -20.15 20.46
N GLY A 52 11.52 -18.90 20.82
CA GLY A 52 12.32 -18.57 22.00
C GLY A 52 11.66 -19.02 23.31
N ALA A 53 10.34 -18.88 23.41
CA ALA A 53 9.54 -19.31 24.56
C ALA A 53 9.53 -20.83 24.73
N GLU A 54 9.37 -21.58 23.63
CA GLU A 54 9.50 -23.04 23.63
C GLU A 54 10.88 -23.45 24.14
N GLY A 55 11.96 -22.85 23.64
CA GLY A 55 13.30 -23.20 24.10
C GLY A 55 13.54 -22.91 25.60
N LEU A 56 12.86 -21.90 26.17
CA LEU A 56 12.90 -21.64 27.62
C LEU A 56 12.06 -22.64 28.41
N TRP A 57 10.90 -23.02 27.87
CA TRP A 57 10.00 -24.02 28.43
C TRP A 57 10.70 -25.38 28.51
N SER A 58 11.27 -25.85 27.40
CA SER A 58 11.93 -27.16 27.28
C SER A 58 13.17 -27.24 28.18
N LYS A 59 14.01 -26.19 28.23
CA LYS A 59 15.14 -26.14 29.16
C LYS A 59 14.70 -26.24 30.62
N SER A 60 13.67 -25.48 31.00
CA SER A 60 13.17 -25.50 32.38
C SER A 60 12.55 -26.86 32.72
N GLN A 61 11.85 -27.50 31.78
CA GLN A 61 11.33 -28.85 31.96
C GLN A 61 12.45 -29.88 32.18
N LYS A 62 13.51 -29.85 31.36
CA LYS A 62 14.65 -30.75 31.50
C LYS A 62 15.41 -30.52 32.82
N ASP A 63 15.62 -29.26 33.20
CA ASP A 63 16.25 -28.92 34.48
C ASP A 63 15.39 -29.40 35.66
N ALA A 64 14.06 -29.25 35.59
CA ALA A 64 13.15 -29.78 36.61
C ALA A 64 13.32 -31.30 36.76
N VAL A 65 13.26 -32.05 35.65
CA VAL A 65 13.46 -33.51 35.69
C VAL A 65 14.84 -33.88 36.24
N TYR A 66 15.90 -33.17 35.85
CA TYR A 66 17.24 -33.39 36.36
C TYR A 66 17.31 -33.25 37.90
N TYR A 67 16.80 -32.14 38.44
CA TYR A 67 16.82 -31.91 39.89
C TYR A 67 15.91 -32.90 40.64
N LEU A 68 14.80 -33.33 40.04
CA LEU A 68 13.95 -34.36 40.63
C LEU A 68 14.65 -35.72 40.71
N GLN A 69 15.42 -36.08 39.69
CA GLN A 69 16.27 -37.28 39.69
C GLN A 69 17.48 -37.15 40.64
N GLN A 70 18.03 -35.95 40.82
CA GLN A 70 19.07 -35.73 41.83
C GLN A 70 18.49 -35.90 43.24
N TYR A 71 17.29 -35.37 43.50
CA TYR A 71 16.63 -35.47 44.80
C TYR A 71 16.45 -36.92 45.27
N SER A 72 16.15 -37.86 44.36
CA SER A 72 16.03 -39.29 44.70
C SER A 72 17.34 -39.95 45.12
N GLN A 73 18.48 -39.32 44.84
CA GLN A 73 19.82 -39.83 45.17
C GLN A 73 20.43 -39.10 46.37
N THR A 74 20.28 -37.78 46.41
CA THR A 74 20.88 -36.90 47.42
C THR A 74 20.04 -36.81 48.69
N TYR A 75 18.73 -36.98 48.57
CA TYR A 75 17.74 -36.71 49.63
C TYR A 75 17.80 -35.26 50.16
N ASN A 76 18.40 -34.33 49.41
CA ASN A 76 18.55 -32.94 49.81
C ASN A 76 17.33 -32.12 49.37
N GLU A 77 16.66 -31.49 50.34
CA GLU A 77 15.47 -30.68 50.09
C GLU A 77 15.72 -29.49 49.13
N GLU A 78 16.97 -29.03 49.01
CA GLU A 78 17.36 -28.01 48.02
C GLU A 78 17.11 -28.47 46.58
N ASP A 79 17.31 -29.75 46.26
CA ASP A 79 17.06 -30.30 44.93
C ASP A 79 15.56 -30.31 44.61
N LEU A 80 14.72 -30.60 45.60
CA LEU A 80 13.27 -30.52 45.44
C LEU A 80 12.80 -29.07 45.26
N GLN A 81 13.39 -28.12 46.00
CA GLN A 81 13.12 -26.69 45.80
C GLN A 81 13.55 -26.22 44.39
N ALA A 82 14.67 -26.73 43.88
CA ALA A 82 15.12 -26.46 42.52
C ALA A 82 14.13 -27.01 41.48
N PHE A 83 13.61 -28.24 41.64
CA PHE A 83 12.53 -28.78 40.81
C PHE A 83 11.34 -27.81 40.74
N TYR A 84 10.80 -27.39 41.88
CA TYR A 84 9.68 -26.45 41.91
C TYR A 84 10.02 -25.08 41.34
N HIS A 85 11.28 -24.63 41.48
CA HIS A 85 11.75 -23.39 40.88
C HIS A 85 11.67 -23.46 39.35
N PHE A 86 12.17 -24.52 38.73
CA PHE A 86 12.14 -24.69 37.27
C PHE A 86 10.72 -24.94 36.75
N MET A 87 9.87 -25.63 37.51
CA MET A 87 8.46 -25.83 37.16
C MET A 87 7.64 -24.52 37.10
N LYS A 88 8.10 -23.42 37.72
CA LYS A 88 7.43 -22.10 37.60
C LYS A 88 7.32 -21.64 36.15
N VAL A 89 8.28 -21.99 35.29
CA VAL A 89 8.29 -21.57 33.89
C VAL A 89 7.14 -22.24 33.13
N PRO A 90 7.03 -23.59 33.07
CA PRO A 90 5.86 -24.26 32.51
C PRO A 90 4.53 -23.79 33.11
N LEU A 91 4.45 -23.59 34.43
CA LEU A 91 3.24 -23.12 35.10
C LEU A 91 2.84 -21.68 34.73
N GLY A 92 3.82 -20.81 34.42
CA GLY A 92 3.55 -19.49 33.85
C GLY A 92 2.93 -19.59 32.47
N TYR A 93 3.47 -20.45 31.61
CA TYR A 93 2.89 -20.71 30.29
C TYR A 93 1.49 -21.33 30.39
N HIS A 94 1.26 -22.26 31.32
CA HIS A 94 -0.06 -22.84 31.62
C HIS A 94 -1.13 -21.75 31.86
N LYS A 95 -0.81 -20.77 32.70
CA LYS A 95 -1.70 -19.63 32.99
C LYS A 95 -2.09 -18.87 31.73
N THR A 96 -1.14 -18.67 30.82
CA THR A 96 -1.41 -18.03 29.51
C THR A 96 -2.30 -18.89 28.64
N LEU A 97 -2.00 -20.19 28.54
CA LEU A 97 -2.77 -21.14 27.74
C LEU A 97 -4.25 -21.18 28.16
N LEU A 98 -4.51 -21.18 29.47
CA LEU A 98 -5.87 -21.13 30.01
C LEU A 98 -6.62 -19.86 29.59
N GLU A 99 -5.96 -18.69 29.63
CA GLU A 99 -6.58 -17.44 29.18
C GLU A 99 -6.82 -17.41 27.67
N LEU A 100 -5.90 -17.96 26.87
CA LEU A 100 -6.04 -18.04 25.41
C LEU A 100 -7.21 -18.92 24.97
N LYS A 101 -7.62 -19.90 25.79
CA LYS A 101 -8.79 -20.75 25.53
C LYS A 101 -10.12 -20.09 25.89
N LYS A 102 -10.12 -19.00 26.67
CA LYS A 102 -11.36 -18.30 27.06
C LYS A 102 -11.91 -17.45 25.91
N THR A 103 -13.23 -17.35 25.83
CA THR A 103 -13.90 -16.45 24.88
C THR A 103 -13.67 -14.98 25.23
N ASN A 104 -13.62 -14.66 26.52
CA ASN A 104 -13.26 -13.33 27.02
C ASN A 104 -11.88 -13.41 27.68
N LEU A 105 -10.88 -12.96 26.92
CA LEU A 105 -9.47 -13.06 27.31
C LEU A 105 -9.10 -11.93 28.27
N ASP A 106 -8.56 -12.29 29.44
CA ASP A 106 -7.92 -11.33 30.33
C ASP A 106 -6.45 -11.12 29.90
N LEU A 107 -6.19 -9.97 29.27
CA LEU A 107 -4.87 -9.61 28.78
C LEU A 107 -3.84 -9.50 29.91
N VAL A 108 -4.27 -9.11 31.11
CA VAL A 108 -3.37 -8.93 32.25
C VAL A 108 -2.89 -10.30 32.74
N VAL A 109 -3.81 -11.25 32.86
CA VAL A 109 -3.49 -12.62 33.30
C VAL A 109 -2.64 -13.34 32.26
N ALA A 110 -2.97 -13.21 30.97
CA ALA A 110 -2.18 -13.79 29.87
C ALA A 110 -0.76 -13.23 29.83
N ARG A 111 -0.61 -11.90 29.97
CA ARG A 111 0.70 -11.23 30.01
C ARG A 111 1.52 -11.68 31.22
N GLN A 112 0.87 -11.81 32.37
CA GLN A 112 1.51 -12.26 33.60
C GLN A 112 2.03 -13.69 33.48
N GLY A 113 1.27 -14.59 32.85
CA GLY A 113 1.73 -15.97 32.61
C GLY A 113 2.97 -16.03 31.72
N LEU A 114 3.01 -15.27 30.61
CA LEU A 114 4.19 -15.22 29.74
C LEU A 114 5.42 -14.62 30.45
N LEU A 115 5.23 -13.63 31.31
CA LEU A 115 6.31 -13.08 32.15
C LEU A 115 6.84 -14.11 33.14
N GLU A 116 5.96 -14.85 33.81
CA GLU A 116 6.32 -15.97 34.71
C GLU A 116 7.04 -17.09 33.93
N GLY A 117 6.64 -17.31 32.67
CA GLY A 117 7.32 -18.18 31.70
C GLY A 117 8.65 -17.64 31.16
N ARG A 118 9.12 -16.49 31.65
CA ARG A 118 10.38 -15.83 31.24
C ARG A 118 10.40 -15.33 29.79
N SER A 119 9.25 -15.16 29.15
CA SER A 119 9.17 -14.47 27.85
C SER A 119 9.61 -13.02 27.99
N HIS A 120 10.26 -12.46 26.97
CA HIS A 120 10.75 -11.08 27.00
C HIS A 120 9.57 -10.08 26.97
N PRO A 121 9.55 -9.02 27.83
CA PRO A 121 8.42 -8.11 27.94
C PRO A 121 7.96 -7.46 26.63
N ASP A 122 8.90 -7.17 25.73
CA ASP A 122 8.63 -6.52 24.44
C ASP A 122 7.96 -7.46 23.42
N ASP A 123 8.09 -8.77 23.60
CA ASP A 123 7.54 -9.76 22.69
C ASP A 123 6.13 -10.21 23.08
N ILE A 124 5.77 -10.10 24.36
CA ILE A 124 4.54 -10.67 24.93
C ILE A 124 3.28 -10.14 24.25
N ASP A 125 3.22 -8.83 24.00
CA ASP A 125 2.04 -8.24 23.35
C ASP A 125 1.88 -8.74 21.90
N GLY A 126 3.00 -8.94 21.19
CA GLY A 126 3.01 -9.54 19.86
C GLY A 126 2.55 -10.99 19.90
N MET A 127 3.08 -11.75 20.85
CA MET A 127 2.73 -13.16 21.09
C MET A 127 1.23 -13.36 21.31
N ILE A 128 0.61 -12.57 22.21
CA ILE A 128 -0.84 -12.64 22.48
C ILE A 128 -1.65 -12.24 21.24
N LYS A 129 -1.23 -11.19 20.51
CA LYS A 129 -1.93 -10.73 19.30
C LYS A 129 -1.86 -11.77 18.18
N LEU A 130 -0.75 -12.48 18.02
CA LEU A 130 -0.57 -13.55 17.05
C LEU A 130 -1.63 -14.63 17.25
N PHE A 131 -1.71 -15.19 18.45
CA PHE A 131 -2.69 -16.24 18.77
C PHE A 131 -4.12 -15.75 18.63
N ARG A 132 -4.43 -14.53 19.07
CA ARG A 132 -5.79 -13.98 18.92
C ARG A 132 -6.20 -13.79 17.46
N ARG A 133 -5.28 -13.35 16.60
CA ARG A 133 -5.55 -13.02 15.20
C ARG A 133 -5.61 -14.26 14.31
N PHE A 134 -4.78 -15.25 14.61
CA PHE A 134 -4.56 -16.41 13.76
C PHE A 134 -5.01 -17.73 14.42
N LYS A 135 -5.86 -17.69 15.44
CA LYS A 135 -6.37 -18.90 16.13
C LYS A 135 -6.98 -19.96 15.21
N ASP A 136 -7.55 -19.54 14.08
CA ASP A 136 -8.23 -20.40 13.11
C ASP A 136 -7.30 -20.84 11.97
N ASN A 137 -6.04 -20.36 11.97
CA ASN A 137 -5.02 -20.83 11.03
C ASN A 137 -4.57 -22.24 11.46
N SER A 138 -4.42 -23.15 10.49
CA SER A 138 -4.10 -24.57 10.76
C SER A 138 -2.83 -24.76 11.58
N TYR A 139 -1.75 -24.02 11.28
CA TYR A 139 -0.47 -24.16 11.98
C TYR A 139 -0.58 -23.67 13.42
N ILE A 140 -1.19 -22.49 13.61
CA ILE A 140 -1.37 -21.91 14.95
C ILE A 140 -2.31 -22.77 15.79
N HIS A 141 -3.43 -23.21 15.21
CA HIS A 141 -4.38 -24.08 15.87
C HIS A 141 -3.73 -25.38 16.35
N GLU A 142 -2.95 -26.03 15.48
CA GLU A 142 -2.25 -27.26 15.82
C GLU A 142 -1.17 -27.04 16.88
N SER A 143 -0.39 -25.96 16.80
CA SER A 143 0.56 -25.59 17.85
C SER A 143 -0.12 -25.38 19.21
N ILE A 144 -1.34 -24.84 19.30
CA ILE A 144 -2.09 -24.74 20.58
C ILE A 144 -2.45 -26.13 21.10
N ASN A 145 -2.87 -27.04 20.22
CA ASN A 145 -3.26 -28.39 20.61
C ASN A 145 -2.06 -29.17 21.17
N ILE A 146 -0.91 -29.08 20.49
CA ILE A 146 0.34 -29.68 20.94
C ILE A 146 0.78 -29.06 22.27
N TRP A 147 0.75 -27.72 22.38
CA TRP A 147 1.07 -27.03 23.63
C TRP A 147 0.14 -27.48 24.77
N ALA A 148 -1.16 -27.63 24.52
CA ALA A 148 -2.10 -28.12 25.52
C ALA A 148 -1.82 -29.56 25.97
N ALA A 149 -1.40 -30.43 25.06
CA ALA A 149 -0.99 -31.78 25.40
C ALA A 149 0.31 -31.80 26.22
N ALA A 150 1.30 -30.98 25.84
CA ALA A 150 2.56 -30.83 26.57
C ALA A 150 2.34 -30.27 27.98
N ASP A 151 1.48 -29.25 28.09
CA ASP A 151 1.06 -28.63 29.34
C ASP A 151 0.40 -29.63 30.30
N SER A 152 -0.51 -30.48 29.80
CA SER A 152 -1.09 -31.54 30.64
C SER A 152 -0.06 -32.61 31.04
N THR A 153 0.89 -32.91 30.15
CA THR A 153 1.89 -33.98 30.39
C THR A 153 2.97 -33.52 31.37
N VAL A 154 3.41 -32.26 31.31
CA VAL A 154 4.41 -31.74 32.26
C VAL A 154 3.83 -31.61 33.67
N ALA A 155 2.52 -31.37 33.79
CA ALA A 155 1.83 -31.31 35.08
C ALA A 155 1.86 -32.66 35.83
N GLU A 156 2.03 -33.78 35.12
CA GLU A 156 2.18 -35.13 35.71
C GLU A 156 3.48 -35.26 36.54
N LEU A 157 4.47 -34.39 36.37
CA LEU A 157 5.71 -34.40 37.17
C LEU A 157 5.49 -33.96 38.63
N ILE A 158 4.50 -33.11 38.89
CA ILE A 158 4.19 -32.60 40.24
C ILE A 158 3.78 -33.75 41.19
N PRO A 159 2.77 -34.58 40.88
CA PRO A 159 2.41 -35.68 41.76
C PRO A 159 3.53 -36.72 41.89
N ILE A 160 4.41 -36.88 40.90
CA ILE A 160 5.60 -37.74 41.02
C ILE A 160 6.56 -37.16 42.06
N ALA A 161 6.81 -35.86 42.03
CA ALA A 161 7.64 -35.19 43.03
C ALA A 161 7.04 -35.29 44.45
N GLU A 162 5.72 -35.17 44.57
CA GLU A 162 5.01 -35.37 45.85
C GLU A 162 5.14 -36.82 46.36
N LYS A 163 4.94 -37.82 45.49
CA LYS A 163 5.14 -39.24 45.84
C LYS A 163 6.58 -39.50 46.29
N LEU A 164 7.56 -38.98 45.55
CA LEU A 164 8.98 -39.15 45.84
C LEU A 164 9.34 -38.54 47.20
N HIS A 165 8.91 -37.31 47.45
CA HIS A 165 9.13 -36.61 48.72
C HIS A 165 8.46 -37.33 49.89
N ALA A 166 7.24 -37.85 49.70
CA ALA A 166 6.52 -38.60 50.74
C ALA A 166 7.25 -39.90 51.10
N GLU A 167 7.75 -40.66 50.12
CA GLU A 167 8.51 -41.90 50.35
C GLU A 167 9.86 -41.63 51.04
N ILE A 168 10.56 -40.55 50.68
CA ILE A 168 11.84 -40.14 51.31
C ILE A 168 11.63 -39.74 52.78
N ASN A 169 10.52 -39.06 53.10
CA ASN A 169 10.24 -38.55 54.45
C ASN A 169 9.42 -39.51 55.34
N LEU A 170 9.27 -40.78 54.94
CA LEU A 170 8.60 -41.78 55.79
C LEU A 170 9.36 -41.95 57.14
N PRO A 171 8.65 -42.14 58.27
CA PRO A 171 9.30 -42.31 59.57
C PRO A 171 10.28 -43.49 59.61
N ALA A 172 11.43 -43.30 60.25
CA ALA A 172 12.46 -44.33 60.43
C ALA A 172 11.86 -45.56 61.13
N GLY A 173 11.76 -46.67 60.39
CA GLY A 173 11.05 -47.89 60.80
C GLY A 173 10.04 -48.38 59.74
N GLN A 174 9.58 -47.50 58.85
CA GLN A 174 8.84 -47.83 57.63
C GLN A 174 9.58 -47.39 56.36
N ALA A 175 10.44 -46.36 56.47
CA ALA A 175 11.43 -46.03 55.46
C ALA A 175 12.63 -46.98 55.55
N GLY A 176 12.90 -47.73 54.49
CA GLY A 176 14.12 -48.48 54.26
C GLY A 176 15.33 -47.58 53.96
N LEU A 177 15.48 -46.44 54.63
CA LEU A 177 16.71 -45.66 54.58
C LEU A 177 17.82 -46.48 55.26
N PRO A 178 19.01 -46.62 54.66
CA PRO A 178 20.05 -47.50 55.17
C PRO A 178 20.64 -46.95 56.47
N THR A 179 20.16 -47.46 57.61
CA THR A 179 20.94 -47.44 58.85
C THR A 179 22.12 -48.39 58.64
N GLY A 180 23.30 -47.82 58.42
CA GLY A 180 24.54 -48.47 58.03
C GLY A 180 24.64 -49.97 58.31
N GLN A 181 24.44 -50.78 57.27
CA GLN A 181 25.15 -52.05 57.03
C GLN A 181 24.89 -52.49 55.59
N ALA A 182 25.98 -52.68 54.85
CA ALA A 182 25.98 -53.07 53.43
C ALA A 182 25.52 -54.52 53.26
N GLY A 183 24.60 -54.77 52.33
CA GLY A 183 24.37 -56.14 51.83
C GLY A 183 23.00 -56.46 51.23
N SER A 184 21.99 -55.60 51.33
CA SER A 184 20.70 -55.85 50.65
C SER A 184 20.08 -54.54 50.19
N SER A 185 19.62 -54.52 48.94
CA SER A 185 18.81 -53.43 48.38
C SER A 185 17.58 -53.23 49.27
N SER A 186 17.61 -52.15 50.03
CA SER A 186 16.54 -51.81 50.97
C SER A 186 15.22 -51.62 50.21
N PRO A 187 14.06 -52.12 50.69
CA PRO A 187 12.78 -52.03 49.98
C PRO A 187 12.37 -50.61 49.55
N SER A 188 12.86 -49.58 50.25
CA SER A 188 12.63 -48.18 49.86
C SER A 188 13.44 -47.76 48.63
N GLN A 189 14.65 -48.28 48.40
CA GLN A 189 15.40 -47.95 47.19
C GLN A 189 14.68 -48.47 45.93
N SER A 190 14.14 -49.68 45.99
CA SER A 190 13.36 -50.26 44.88
C SER A 190 12.10 -49.46 44.56
N LYS A 191 11.43 -48.88 45.57
CA LYS A 191 10.25 -48.03 45.36
C LYS A 191 10.61 -46.65 44.83
N LEU A 192 11.71 -46.06 45.30
CA LEU A 192 12.22 -44.81 44.76
C LEU A 192 12.60 -44.97 43.28
N ASP A 193 13.24 -46.09 42.93
CA ASP A 193 13.58 -46.42 41.54
C ASP A 193 12.30 -46.61 40.69
N GLU A 194 11.24 -47.24 41.24
CA GLU A 194 9.93 -47.38 40.58
C GLU A 194 9.27 -46.02 40.31
N ILE A 195 9.26 -45.11 41.30
CA ILE A 195 8.71 -43.75 41.15
C ILE A 195 9.50 -42.95 40.10
N ILE A 196 10.83 -43.04 40.11
CA ILE A 196 11.68 -42.35 39.13
C ILE A 196 11.49 -42.94 37.72
N GLN A 197 11.23 -44.24 37.59
CA GLN A 197 10.89 -44.85 36.30
C GLN A 197 9.58 -44.32 35.70
N GLU A 198 8.66 -43.76 36.50
CA GLU A 198 7.46 -43.08 35.98
C GLU A 198 7.81 -41.82 35.15
N ILE A 199 8.99 -41.21 35.37
CA ILE A 199 9.40 -39.96 34.69
C ILE A 199 9.81 -40.21 33.23
N GLU A 200 10.45 -41.34 32.93
CA GLU A 200 10.99 -41.62 31.60
C GLU A 200 9.93 -41.59 30.49
N PRO A 201 8.77 -42.28 30.59
CA PRO A 201 7.74 -42.20 29.55
C PRO A 201 7.15 -40.78 29.41
N ILE A 202 7.07 -40.02 30.50
CA ILE A 202 6.64 -38.61 30.47
C ILE A 202 7.65 -37.78 29.70
N ASN A 203 8.94 -37.92 30.00
CA ASN A 203 10.01 -37.18 29.33
C ASN A 203 10.11 -37.51 27.83
N GLN A 204 9.93 -38.78 27.44
CA GLN A 204 9.87 -39.19 26.03
C GLN A 204 8.67 -38.56 25.32
N LYS A 205 7.48 -38.62 25.93
CA LYS A 205 6.26 -38.01 25.38
C LYS A 205 6.40 -36.49 25.25
N LEU A 206 6.98 -35.83 26.24
CA LEU A 206 7.26 -34.39 26.20
C LEU A 206 8.22 -34.03 25.07
N THR A 207 9.30 -34.79 24.91
CA THR A 207 10.27 -34.57 23.82
C THR A 207 9.59 -34.64 22.45
N LEU A 208 8.70 -35.62 22.23
CA LEU A 208 7.93 -35.71 20.99
C LEU A 208 7.02 -34.50 20.77
N LEU A 209 6.33 -34.03 21.82
CA LEU A 209 5.46 -32.86 21.74
C LEU A 209 6.25 -31.55 21.53
N GLU A 210 7.42 -31.42 22.14
CA GLU A 210 8.35 -30.29 21.94
C GLU A 210 8.84 -30.24 20.48
N ASP A 211 9.22 -31.40 19.92
CA ASP A 211 9.64 -31.54 18.51
C ASP A 211 8.48 -31.22 17.55
N ASP A 212 7.28 -31.79 17.79
CA ASP A 212 6.09 -31.56 16.97
C ASP A 212 5.66 -30.09 17.01
N PHE A 213 5.73 -29.44 18.18
CA PHE A 213 5.42 -28.02 18.33
C PHE A 213 6.41 -27.18 17.51
N SER A 214 7.71 -27.45 17.67
CA SER A 214 8.78 -26.73 16.97
C SER A 214 8.68 -26.90 15.46
N TYR A 215 8.39 -28.12 14.99
CA TYR A 215 8.19 -28.41 13.58
C TYR A 215 6.96 -27.70 13.01
N THR A 216 5.81 -27.81 13.67
CA THR A 216 4.53 -27.23 13.24
C THR A 216 4.59 -25.71 13.17
N LEU A 217 5.14 -25.09 14.23
CA LEU A 217 5.29 -23.64 14.29
C LEU A 217 6.33 -23.15 13.27
N GLY A 218 7.41 -23.92 13.07
CA GLY A 218 8.43 -23.64 12.05
C GLY A 218 7.91 -23.70 10.63
N GLU A 219 7.08 -24.70 10.29
CA GLU A 219 6.38 -24.78 9.00
C GLU A 219 5.44 -23.58 8.81
N GLY A 220 4.64 -23.25 9.84
CA GLY A 220 3.76 -22.10 9.83
C GLY A 220 4.52 -20.78 9.65
N ALA A 221 5.68 -20.63 10.29
CA ALA A 221 6.55 -19.47 10.14
C ALA A 221 7.06 -19.31 8.70
N ARG A 222 7.58 -20.39 8.09
CA ARG A 222 8.07 -20.39 6.70
C ARG A 222 6.96 -20.11 5.70
N TRP A 223 5.80 -20.74 5.89
CA TRP A 223 4.61 -20.47 5.09
C TRP A 223 4.21 -18.99 5.17
N LEU A 224 4.17 -18.44 6.38
CA LEU A 224 3.83 -17.05 6.62
C LEU A 224 4.84 -16.09 6.00
N GLU A 225 6.14 -16.36 6.15
CA GLU A 225 7.22 -15.58 5.56
C GLU A 225 7.09 -15.52 4.03
N ASN A 226 6.93 -16.67 3.38
CA ASN A 226 6.76 -16.73 1.92
C ASN A 226 5.49 -16.02 1.45
N THR A 227 4.38 -16.17 2.19
CA THR A 227 3.10 -15.54 1.86
C THR A 227 3.19 -14.01 2.01
N ILE A 228 3.80 -13.54 3.09
CA ILE A 228 4.03 -12.12 3.34
C ILE A 228 4.94 -11.53 2.26
N LEU A 229 6.04 -12.20 1.93
CA LEU A 229 6.98 -11.73 0.92
C LEU A 229 6.32 -11.62 -0.45
N ALA A 230 5.54 -12.63 -0.86
CA ALA A 230 4.77 -12.61 -2.10
C ALA A 230 3.76 -11.46 -2.12
N LEU A 231 3.06 -11.23 -1.01
CA LEU A 231 2.07 -10.15 -0.88
C LEU A 231 2.72 -8.76 -0.90
N LEU A 232 3.86 -8.58 -0.23
CA LEU A 232 4.63 -7.33 -0.28
C LEU A 232 5.12 -7.03 -1.70
N LEU A 233 5.69 -8.03 -2.40
CA LEU A 233 6.10 -7.87 -3.80
C LEU A 233 4.91 -7.54 -4.71
N ALA A 234 3.76 -8.20 -4.53
CA ALA A 234 2.57 -7.93 -5.31
C ALA A 234 2.04 -6.50 -5.09
N ILE A 235 2.04 -6.02 -3.83
CA ILE A 235 1.65 -4.65 -3.50
C ILE A 235 2.65 -3.67 -4.12
N ALA A 236 3.95 -3.85 -3.92
CA ALA A 236 4.99 -2.98 -4.47
C ALA A 236 4.88 -2.85 -5.99
N LEU A 237 4.71 -3.97 -6.70
CA LEU A 237 4.47 -3.97 -8.15
C LEU A 237 3.19 -3.22 -8.51
N THR A 238 2.11 -3.39 -7.73
CA THR A 238 0.85 -2.67 -7.96
C THR A 238 1.03 -1.16 -7.80
N VAL A 239 1.78 -0.72 -6.79
CA VAL A 239 2.12 0.69 -6.58
C VAL A 239 2.88 1.24 -7.79
N GLU A 240 3.95 0.57 -8.20
CA GLU A 240 4.78 0.99 -9.34
C GLU A 240 3.97 1.05 -10.65
N PHE A 241 3.26 -0.02 -11.00
CA PHE A 241 2.45 -0.07 -12.22
C PHE A 241 1.33 0.96 -12.21
N SER A 242 0.64 1.15 -11.08
CA SER A 242 -0.43 2.15 -11.00
C SER A 242 0.10 3.58 -11.18
N GLY A 243 1.27 3.88 -10.60
CA GLY A 243 1.95 5.16 -10.77
C GLY A 243 2.36 5.43 -12.20
N LEU A 244 2.97 4.43 -12.87
CA LEU A 244 3.36 4.52 -14.28
C LEU A 244 2.15 4.71 -15.19
N ILE A 245 1.09 3.94 -14.99
CA ILE A 245 -0.14 4.02 -15.79
C ILE A 245 -0.78 5.40 -15.63
N LEU A 246 -0.93 5.88 -14.40
CA LEU A 246 -1.58 7.16 -14.12
C LEU A 246 -0.76 8.33 -14.69
N THR A 247 0.56 8.30 -14.51
CA THR A 247 1.49 9.28 -15.10
C THR A 247 1.40 9.27 -16.62
N TYR A 248 1.41 8.10 -17.24
CA TYR A 248 1.30 7.94 -18.69
C TYR A 248 0.03 8.59 -19.24
N PHE A 249 -1.13 8.35 -18.60
CA PHE A 249 -2.39 8.96 -19.03
C PHE A 249 -2.40 10.48 -18.91
N VAL A 250 -1.86 11.02 -17.82
CA VAL A 250 -1.77 12.48 -17.61
C VAL A 250 -0.85 13.11 -18.67
N VAL A 251 0.36 12.58 -18.85
CA VAL A 251 1.33 13.10 -19.82
C VAL A 251 0.78 12.98 -21.25
N ARG A 252 0.18 11.85 -21.62
CA ARG A 252 -0.39 11.65 -22.95
C ARG A 252 -1.54 12.63 -23.24
N GLY A 253 -2.37 12.93 -22.23
CA GLY A 253 -3.44 13.92 -22.35
C GLY A 253 -2.90 15.33 -22.62
N ILE A 254 -1.92 15.77 -21.81
CA ILE A 254 -1.29 17.09 -21.93
C ILE A 254 -0.58 17.22 -23.29
N THR A 255 0.29 16.25 -23.63
CA THR A 255 1.07 16.26 -24.88
C THR A 255 0.17 16.28 -26.11
N LYS A 256 -0.93 15.53 -26.11
CA LYS A 256 -1.87 15.53 -27.26
C LYS A 256 -2.52 16.90 -27.45
N GLY A 257 -3.01 17.53 -26.38
CA GLY A 257 -3.65 18.84 -26.48
C GLY A 257 -2.68 19.94 -26.91
N LEU A 258 -1.47 19.96 -26.35
CA LEU A 258 -0.43 20.92 -26.75
C LEU A 258 0.02 20.72 -28.21
N LYS A 259 0.13 19.47 -28.67
CA LYS A 259 0.54 19.17 -30.05
C LYS A 259 -0.47 19.69 -31.08
N GLU A 260 -1.77 19.60 -30.81
CA GLU A 260 -2.78 20.16 -31.74
C GLU A 260 -2.74 21.69 -31.79
N ILE A 261 -2.64 22.37 -30.65
CA ILE A 261 -2.54 23.84 -30.63
C ILE A 261 -1.27 24.30 -31.36
N MET A 262 -0.14 23.61 -31.15
CA MET A 262 1.10 23.86 -31.89
C MET A 262 0.94 23.63 -33.40
N SER A 263 0.21 22.58 -33.81
CA SER A 263 -0.05 22.28 -35.23
C SER A 263 -0.90 23.37 -35.88
N ALA A 264 -2.02 23.73 -35.26
CA ALA A 264 -2.88 24.82 -35.72
C ALA A 264 -2.11 26.15 -35.81
N SER A 265 -1.29 26.46 -34.80
CA SER A 265 -0.42 27.65 -34.80
C SER A 265 0.54 27.70 -35.99
N LYS A 266 1.09 26.55 -36.41
CA LYS A 266 1.94 26.47 -37.62
C LYS A 266 1.14 26.72 -38.90
N SER A 267 -0.14 26.34 -38.97
CA SER A 267 -1.02 26.67 -40.11
C SER A 267 -1.33 28.17 -40.16
N ILE A 268 -1.64 28.79 -39.01
CA ILE A 268 -1.84 30.24 -38.91
C ILE A 268 -0.61 31.00 -39.38
N ALA A 269 0.60 30.57 -38.98
CA ALA A 269 1.86 31.18 -39.43
C ALA A 269 2.06 31.11 -40.95
N LYS A 270 1.44 30.15 -41.63
CA LYS A 270 1.42 30.02 -43.10
C LYS A 270 0.28 30.80 -43.76
N ARG A 271 -0.40 31.68 -43.02
CA ARG A 271 -1.58 32.46 -43.45
C ARG A 271 -2.83 31.63 -43.75
N ASP A 272 -2.89 30.39 -43.27
CA ASP A 272 -4.12 29.59 -43.33
C ASP A 272 -4.92 29.77 -42.03
N PHE A 273 -5.89 30.69 -42.05
CA PHE A 273 -6.76 31.01 -40.91
C PHE A 273 -8.03 30.15 -40.83
N SER A 274 -8.19 29.16 -41.73
CA SER A 274 -9.37 28.29 -41.74
C SER A 274 -9.30 27.17 -40.70
N VAL A 275 -8.08 26.85 -40.23
CA VAL A 275 -7.81 25.77 -39.28
C VAL A 275 -8.16 26.19 -37.86
N LYS A 276 -8.85 25.30 -37.13
CA LYS A 276 -9.14 25.45 -35.70
C LYS A 276 -8.41 24.39 -34.89
N ALA A 277 -7.89 24.78 -33.72
CA ALA A 277 -7.34 23.83 -32.76
C ALA A 277 -8.47 22.99 -32.15
N GLN A 278 -8.36 21.66 -32.20
CA GLN A 278 -9.35 20.76 -31.64
C GLN A 278 -9.32 20.79 -30.09
N VAL A 279 -10.48 20.95 -29.47
CA VAL A 279 -10.65 20.96 -28.01
C VAL A 279 -10.86 19.52 -27.51
N PHE A 280 -9.91 18.97 -26.76
CA PHE A 280 -10.02 17.59 -26.25
C PHE A 280 -10.52 17.48 -24.81
N SER A 281 -10.37 18.51 -24.01
CA SER A 281 -10.65 18.53 -22.56
C SER A 281 -11.28 19.87 -22.20
N ASN A 282 -11.94 19.92 -21.04
CA ASN A 282 -12.44 21.16 -20.44
C ASN A 282 -11.48 21.71 -19.37
N ASP A 283 -10.22 21.28 -19.40
CA ASP A 283 -9.17 21.73 -18.47
C ASP A 283 -8.42 22.94 -19.05
N GLU A 284 -7.29 23.32 -18.44
CA GLU A 284 -6.48 24.48 -18.83
C GLU A 284 -6.02 24.41 -20.30
N ILE A 285 -5.80 23.21 -20.85
CA ILE A 285 -5.47 23.05 -22.29
C ILE A 285 -6.70 23.31 -23.16
N GLY A 286 -7.89 22.89 -22.70
CA GLY A 286 -9.15 23.19 -23.37
C GLY A 286 -9.46 24.67 -23.45
N VAL A 287 -9.26 25.37 -22.32
CA VAL A 287 -9.39 26.83 -22.25
C VAL A 287 -8.41 27.50 -23.21
N LEU A 288 -7.14 27.07 -23.20
CA LEU A 288 -6.13 27.58 -24.13
C LEU A 288 -6.51 27.35 -25.60
N ALA A 289 -7.04 26.18 -25.95
CA ALA A 289 -7.49 25.88 -27.31
C ALA A 289 -8.67 26.77 -27.75
N ASN A 290 -9.62 27.03 -26.85
CA ASN A 290 -10.72 27.95 -27.13
C ASN A 290 -10.23 29.39 -27.32
N SER A 291 -9.40 29.91 -26.40
CA SER A 291 -8.83 31.25 -26.54
C SER A 291 -7.98 31.42 -27.80
N PHE A 292 -7.26 30.37 -28.22
CA PHE A 292 -6.53 30.34 -29.48
C PHE A 292 -7.47 30.44 -30.70
N ASN A 293 -8.58 29.69 -30.68
CA ASN A 293 -9.58 29.73 -31.74
C ASN A 293 -10.27 31.09 -31.84
N ASP A 294 -10.60 31.71 -30.71
CA ASP A 294 -11.21 33.05 -30.65
C ASP A 294 -10.28 34.10 -31.25
N MET A 295 -9.00 34.09 -30.86
CA MET A 295 -7.97 34.98 -31.40
C MET A 295 -7.80 34.81 -32.92
N THR A 296 -7.81 33.57 -33.40
CA THR A 296 -7.70 33.26 -34.83
C THR A 296 -8.91 33.76 -35.61
N ALA A 297 -10.12 33.62 -35.06
CA ALA A 297 -11.35 34.13 -35.67
C ALA A 297 -11.32 35.67 -35.77
N GLU A 298 -10.90 36.35 -34.70
CA GLU A 298 -10.76 37.80 -34.69
C GLU A 298 -9.70 38.30 -35.69
N LEU A 299 -8.57 37.60 -35.77
CA LEU A 299 -7.52 37.90 -36.75
C LEU A 299 -8.00 37.69 -38.20
N SER A 300 -8.72 36.59 -38.47
CA SER A 300 -9.30 36.31 -39.79
C SER A 300 -10.29 37.42 -40.20
N ASN A 301 -11.18 37.81 -39.29
CA ASN A 301 -12.14 38.90 -39.51
C ASN A 301 -11.43 40.24 -39.74
N SER A 302 -10.37 40.53 -38.99
CA SER A 302 -9.58 41.75 -39.14
C SER A 302 -8.89 41.82 -40.50
N ILE A 303 -8.32 40.70 -40.97
CA ILE A 303 -7.70 40.59 -42.29
C ILE A 303 -8.75 40.75 -43.40
N GLN A 304 -9.91 40.09 -43.28
CA GLN A 304 -11.01 40.24 -44.25
C GLN A 304 -11.49 41.69 -44.35
N LYS A 305 -11.66 42.36 -43.20
CA LYS A 305 -12.04 43.77 -43.15
C LYS A 305 -10.99 44.66 -43.81
N GLN A 306 -9.70 44.36 -43.61
CA GLN A 306 -8.61 45.10 -44.25
C GLN A 306 -8.57 44.88 -45.77
N ILE A 307 -8.79 43.64 -46.24
CA ILE A 307 -8.92 43.33 -47.68
C ILE A 307 -10.10 44.08 -48.28
N GLN A 308 -11.26 44.04 -47.63
CA GLN A 308 -12.47 44.72 -48.11
C GLN A 308 -12.28 46.25 -48.13
N SER A 309 -11.65 46.83 -47.11
CA SER A 309 -11.30 48.26 -47.09
C SER A 309 -10.29 48.62 -48.17
N SER A 310 -9.32 47.75 -48.46
CA SER A 310 -8.36 47.97 -49.54
C SER A 310 -9.04 47.92 -50.91
N GLN A 311 -9.99 47.01 -51.11
CA GLN A 311 -10.79 46.93 -52.34
C GLN A 311 -11.70 48.14 -52.51
N ASP A 312 -12.34 48.62 -51.43
CA ASP A 312 -13.14 49.86 -51.45
C ASP A 312 -12.28 51.06 -51.82
N LEU A 313 -11.10 51.21 -51.20
CA LEU A 313 -10.13 52.26 -51.55
C LEU A 313 -9.68 52.17 -53.01
N GLU A 314 -9.38 50.97 -53.52
CA GLU A 314 -9.00 50.78 -54.92
C GLU A 314 -10.15 51.16 -55.87
N SER A 315 -11.39 50.81 -55.52
CA SER A 315 -12.58 51.17 -56.30
C SER A 315 -12.82 52.68 -56.33
N LYS A 316 -12.66 53.36 -55.20
CA LYS A 316 -12.75 54.83 -55.08
C LYS A 316 -11.63 55.51 -55.86
N THR A 317 -10.42 54.97 -55.81
CA THR A 317 -9.28 55.50 -56.56
C THR A 317 -9.53 55.37 -58.07
N LYS A 318 -10.02 54.23 -58.54
CA LYS A 318 -10.40 54.04 -59.95
C LYS A 318 -11.51 55.01 -60.37
N PHE A 319 -12.53 55.18 -59.53
CA PHE A 319 -13.62 56.14 -59.77
C PHE A 319 -13.12 57.58 -59.88
N ILE A 320 -12.23 58.01 -58.96
CA ILE A 320 -11.61 59.34 -59.00
C ILE A 320 -10.79 59.50 -60.29
N GLN A 321 -9.98 58.50 -60.65
CA GLN A 321 -9.12 58.57 -61.83
C GLN A 321 -9.94 58.58 -63.14
N GLU A 322 -11.07 57.86 -63.19
CA GLU A 322 -12.02 57.90 -64.30
C GLU A 322 -12.67 59.29 -64.42
N ASN A 323 -13.10 59.86 -63.29
CA ASN A 323 -13.67 61.21 -63.25
C ASN A 323 -12.64 62.29 -63.59
N GLU A 324 -11.39 62.18 -63.12
CA GLU A 324 -10.33 63.12 -63.46
C GLU A 324 -10.07 63.12 -64.97
N LYS A 325 -9.99 61.93 -65.61
CA LYS A 325 -9.89 61.83 -67.07
C LYS A 325 -11.08 62.48 -67.79
N ARG A 326 -12.31 62.29 -67.28
CA ARG A 326 -13.50 62.92 -67.83
C ARG A 326 -13.44 64.44 -67.70
N ILE A 327 -13.07 64.97 -66.54
CA ILE A 327 -12.94 66.41 -66.31
C ILE A 327 -11.88 67.02 -67.22
N VAL A 328 -10.71 66.38 -67.36
CA VAL A 328 -9.65 66.83 -68.27
C VAL A 328 -10.16 66.84 -69.72
N GLY A 329 -10.88 65.80 -70.15
CA GLY A 329 -11.50 65.76 -71.48
C GLY A 329 -12.54 66.88 -71.69
N ILE A 330 -13.37 67.17 -70.69
CA ILE A 330 -14.33 68.27 -70.72
C ILE A 330 -13.60 69.63 -70.81
N MET A 331 -12.55 69.83 -69.99
CA MET A 331 -11.74 71.04 -70.03
C MET A 331 -11.07 71.26 -71.39
N ASP A 332 -10.48 70.23 -72.00
CA ASP A 332 -9.84 70.34 -73.32
C ASP A 332 -10.86 70.74 -74.40
N ALA A 333 -12.04 70.11 -74.39
CA ALA A 333 -13.13 70.45 -75.30
C ALA A 333 -13.65 71.88 -75.09
N LEU A 334 -13.80 72.34 -73.83
CA LEU A 334 -14.18 73.73 -73.54
C LEU A 334 -13.12 74.73 -74.01
N ILE A 335 -11.83 74.44 -73.80
CA ILE A 335 -10.74 75.29 -74.28
C ILE A 335 -10.78 75.41 -75.81
N LYS A 336 -10.92 74.29 -76.54
CA LYS A 336 -11.07 74.34 -78.01
C LYS A 336 -12.30 75.12 -78.47
N THR A 337 -13.41 74.98 -77.76
CA THR A 337 -14.63 75.76 -78.02
C THR A 337 -14.39 77.25 -77.87
N THR A 338 -13.64 77.70 -76.84
CA THR A 338 -13.26 79.12 -76.68
C THR A 338 -12.29 79.62 -77.76
N GLN A 339 -11.52 78.71 -78.38
CA GLN A 339 -10.67 79.00 -79.53
C GLN A 339 -11.40 78.92 -80.88
N LEU A 340 -12.74 78.75 -80.87
CA LEU A 340 -13.61 78.59 -82.04
C LEU A 340 -13.34 77.30 -82.87
N ASP A 341 -12.72 76.28 -82.27
CA ASP A 341 -12.57 74.94 -82.87
C ASP A 341 -13.65 74.00 -82.33
N PHE A 342 -14.60 73.64 -83.20
CA PHE A 342 -15.76 72.80 -82.88
C PHE A 342 -15.63 71.35 -83.40
N SER A 343 -14.40 70.93 -83.75
CA SER A 343 -14.17 69.59 -84.30
C SER A 343 -14.35 68.47 -83.27
N GLU A 344 -14.24 68.77 -81.97
CA GLU A 344 -14.31 67.81 -80.88
C GLU A 344 -15.66 67.89 -80.15
N LYS A 345 -16.35 66.75 -80.03
CA LYS A 345 -17.64 66.67 -79.32
C LYS A 345 -17.43 66.12 -77.92
N LEU A 346 -18.04 66.77 -76.94
CA LEU A 346 -18.09 66.26 -75.57
C LEU A 346 -18.83 64.91 -75.56
N ILE A 347 -18.19 63.90 -74.97
CA ILE A 347 -18.76 62.56 -74.85
C ILE A 347 -19.53 62.50 -73.54
N VAL A 348 -20.85 62.38 -73.64
CA VAL A 348 -21.77 62.19 -72.51
C VAL A 348 -21.69 60.73 -72.06
N SER A 349 -21.49 60.49 -70.77
CA SER A 349 -21.50 59.15 -70.18
C SER A 349 -22.92 58.59 -70.14
N ASP A 350 -23.06 57.26 -70.27
CA ASP A 350 -24.32 56.54 -70.09
C ASP A 350 -24.90 56.67 -68.65
N LYS A 351 -24.13 57.21 -67.70
CA LYS A 351 -24.54 57.41 -66.31
C LYS A 351 -25.39 58.67 -66.09
N GLY A 352 -25.29 59.67 -66.98
CA GLY A 352 -26.04 60.92 -66.88
C GLY A 352 -25.80 61.68 -65.57
N ASP A 353 -24.54 61.78 -65.16
CA ASP A 353 -24.17 62.42 -63.88
C ASP A 353 -23.92 63.93 -64.04
N GLU A 354 -23.64 64.63 -62.93
CA GLU A 354 -23.48 66.09 -62.93
C GLU A 354 -22.36 66.61 -63.86
N LEU A 355 -21.35 65.79 -64.15
CA LEU A 355 -20.30 66.15 -65.11
C LEU A 355 -20.81 66.13 -66.56
N ASP A 356 -21.79 65.27 -66.86
CA ASP A 356 -22.44 65.22 -68.17
C ASP A 356 -23.32 66.45 -68.44
N ALA A 357 -23.82 67.12 -67.38
CA ALA A 357 -24.58 68.36 -67.53
C ALA A 357 -23.74 69.53 -68.06
N ILE A 358 -22.41 69.46 -67.97
CA ILE A 358 -21.48 70.45 -68.55
C ILE A 358 -21.28 70.20 -70.05
N ALA A 359 -21.53 68.96 -70.51
CA ALA A 359 -21.35 68.54 -71.89
C ALA A 359 -22.55 68.86 -72.81
N VAL A 360 -23.70 69.21 -72.23
CA VAL A 360 -24.96 69.61 -72.89
C VAL A 360 -25.04 71.13 -72.95
#